data_AF-A0A2N3E2B5-F1
#
_entry.id   AF-A0A2N3E2B5-F1
#
_cell.length_a   1.000
_cell.length_b   1.000
_cell.length_c   1.000
_cell.angle_alpha   90.00
_cell.angle_beta   90.00
_cell.angle_gamma   90.00
#
_symmetry.space_group_name_H-M   'P 1'
#
loop_
_entity.id
_entity.type
_entity.pdbx_description
1 polymer ?
#
loop_
_entity_poly.entity_id
_entity_poly.type
_entity_poly.pdbx_seq_one_letter_code
_entity_poly.pdbx_strand_id
1 'polypeptide(L)'
;MPVRTSQRVRGAVFALLAPLAFALLLAGCGTASKPSSPGSLKTGGGYYKVGNPYQIAGIWYYPREDDKYDSTGIASWYGPQFHGKQTANGEIFDQNAMTAAHPTLPMPTIARVTNLENGRSVIVRVNDRGPFAAGREIDMSKRAAEELGFMTKGTAKVRVQYIGRAPLDGGIGDGRAVAETFIAPKVETPPDERRATAAPVASVAAVSASQLAPPAGAVSA
;
A
#
# COMPACT_ATOMS: atom_id res chain seq x y z
N MET A 1 -43.75 -3.70 -91.35
CA MET A 1 -44.33 -2.40 -91.78
C MET A 1 -45.83 -2.45 -91.46
N PRO A 2 -46.51 -1.45 -90.87
CA PRO A 2 -46.06 -0.14 -90.40
C PRO A 2 -46.68 0.31 -89.02
N VAL A 3 -46.42 1.58 -88.67
CA VAL A 3 -47.22 2.51 -87.82
C VAL A 3 -47.05 2.51 -86.28
N ARG A 4 -46.28 3.51 -85.82
CA ARG A 4 -46.36 4.20 -84.51
C ARG A 4 -47.73 4.85 -84.31
N THR A 5 -48.23 5.00 -83.06
CA THR A 5 -48.90 6.25 -82.57
C THR A 5 -49.08 6.28 -81.03
N SER A 6 -48.80 7.45 -80.43
CA SER A 6 -49.40 8.09 -79.22
C SER A 6 -49.19 7.45 -77.82
N GLN A 7 -48.39 8.02 -76.89
CA GLN A 7 -48.54 9.29 -76.12
C GLN A 7 -49.59 9.23 -74.97
N ARG A 8 -49.13 9.31 -73.72
CA ARG A 8 -49.48 10.33 -72.68
C ARG A 8 -48.84 9.98 -71.32
N VAL A 9 -47.86 10.77 -70.86
CA VAL A 9 -47.89 11.83 -69.80
C VAL A 9 -48.10 11.33 -68.36
N ARG A 10 -47.27 11.93 -67.47
CA ARG A 10 -47.34 12.07 -66.00
C ARG A 10 -46.52 11.00 -65.26
N GLY A 11 -45.48 11.33 -64.50
CA GLY A 11 -44.96 12.61 -64.05
C GLY A 11 -44.22 12.35 -62.74
N ALA A 12 -43.12 13.08 -62.55
CA ALA A 12 -42.53 13.41 -61.25
C ALA A 12 -41.88 12.24 -60.47
N VAL A 13 -40.75 12.36 -59.78
CA VAL A 13 -39.83 13.46 -59.47
C VAL A 13 -38.79 12.85 -58.48
N PHE A 14 -37.60 13.44 -58.41
CA PHE A 14 -36.49 13.20 -57.44
C PHE A 14 -35.80 11.83 -57.49
N ALA A 15 -34.51 11.66 -57.25
CA ALA A 15 -33.30 12.49 -57.20
C ALA A 15 -32.18 11.43 -57.02
N LEU A 16 -31.17 11.36 -57.89
CA LEU A 16 -29.79 11.74 -57.55
C LEU A 16 -29.40 11.41 -56.09
N LEU A 17 -28.70 10.30 -55.86
CA LEU A 17 -27.22 10.24 -55.81
C LEU A 17 -26.73 8.93 -55.17
N ALA A 18 -25.62 8.46 -55.71
CA ALA A 18 -24.91 7.22 -55.44
C ALA A 18 -24.09 7.28 -54.12
N PRO A 19 -23.45 6.17 -53.69
CA PRO A 19 -23.13 5.84 -52.30
C PRO A 19 -21.80 6.42 -51.83
N LEU A 20 -21.65 6.68 -50.52
CA LEU A 20 -20.33 6.85 -49.90
C LEU A 20 -20.29 6.17 -48.53
N ALA A 21 -19.41 5.18 -48.46
CA ALA A 21 -19.03 4.48 -47.25
C ALA A 21 -18.50 5.45 -46.19
N PHE A 22 -18.98 5.31 -44.95
CA PHE A 22 -18.19 5.68 -43.79
C PHE A 22 -18.55 4.77 -42.63
N ALA A 23 -17.84 3.64 -42.56
CA ALA A 23 -17.81 2.80 -41.38
C ALA A 23 -17.09 3.56 -40.26
N LEU A 24 -17.86 4.26 -39.42
CA LEU A 24 -17.38 4.81 -38.16
C LEU A 24 -17.29 3.67 -37.13
N LEU A 25 -16.18 2.94 -37.17
CA LEU A 25 -15.69 2.12 -36.06
C LEU A 25 -15.29 3.06 -34.92
N LEU A 26 -16.24 3.40 -34.06
CA LEU A 26 -15.96 3.98 -32.75
C LEU A 26 -15.32 2.89 -31.87
N ALA A 27 -13.99 2.73 -32.03
CA ALA A 27 -13.17 2.04 -31.05
C ALA A 27 -13.10 2.92 -29.79
N GLY A 28 -14.10 2.80 -28.94
CA GLY A 28 -14.05 3.35 -27.59
C GLY A 28 -13.04 2.54 -26.78
N CYS A 29 -11.86 3.11 -26.53
CA CYS A 29 -11.00 2.66 -25.43
C CYS A 29 -11.67 3.03 -24.11
N GLY A 30 -12.68 2.25 -23.71
CA GLY A 30 -13.12 2.20 -22.32
C GLY A 30 -12.04 1.49 -21.54
N THR A 31 -11.33 2.22 -20.67
CA THR A 31 -10.48 1.60 -19.65
C THR A 31 -11.38 0.74 -18.78
N ALA A 32 -11.39 -0.56 -19.02
CA ALA A 32 -12.11 -1.52 -18.20
C ALA A 32 -11.47 -1.53 -16.81
N SER A 33 -12.05 -0.80 -15.86
CA SER A 33 -11.79 -0.98 -14.45
C SER A 33 -12.24 -2.40 -14.09
N LYS A 34 -11.26 -3.32 -13.97
CA LYS A 34 -11.53 -4.69 -13.53
C LYS A 34 -12.28 -4.65 -12.19
N PRO A 35 -13.34 -5.44 -12.03
CA PRO A 35 -14.05 -5.51 -10.75
C PRO A 35 -13.06 -5.96 -9.67
N SER A 36 -13.05 -5.22 -8.56
CA SER A 36 -12.39 -5.61 -7.31
C SER A 36 -12.86 -7.00 -6.90
N SER A 37 -11.94 -7.89 -6.52
CA SER A 37 -12.27 -9.24 -6.06
C SER A 37 -13.39 -9.19 -5.01
N PRO A 38 -14.40 -10.09 -5.06
CA PRO A 38 -15.43 -10.17 -4.05
C PRO A 38 -14.79 -10.40 -2.68
N GLY A 39 -14.83 -9.39 -1.80
CA GLY A 39 -14.31 -9.46 -0.43
C GLY A 39 -13.13 -8.56 -0.07
N SER A 40 -12.54 -7.80 -1.02
CA SER A 40 -11.58 -6.74 -0.67
C SER A 40 -12.30 -5.41 -0.52
N LEU A 41 -12.09 -4.74 0.61
CA LEU A 41 -12.60 -3.39 0.83
C LEU A 41 -11.75 -2.42 0.00
N LYS A 42 -12.37 -1.33 -0.47
CA LYS A 42 -11.64 -0.29 -1.21
C LYS A 42 -10.54 0.28 -0.31
N THR A 43 -9.28 -0.02 -0.63
CA THR A 43 -8.13 0.65 -0.01
C THR A 43 -7.99 2.06 -0.59
N GLY A 44 -7.49 3.02 0.18
CA GLY A 44 -7.43 4.44 -0.21
C GLY A 44 -8.67 5.24 0.18
N GLY A 45 -8.78 6.46 -0.36
CA GLY A 45 -9.85 7.42 -0.02
C GLY A 45 -9.63 8.19 1.28
N GLY A 46 -8.51 7.96 1.97
CA GLY A 46 -8.08 8.80 3.09
C GLY A 46 -7.36 10.08 2.65
N TYR A 47 -6.83 10.80 3.62
CA TYR A 47 -6.10 12.04 3.40
C TYR A 47 -4.64 11.93 3.84
N TYR A 48 -3.79 12.77 3.27
CA TYR A 48 -2.41 12.89 3.70
C TYR A 48 -2.30 13.60 5.04
N LYS A 49 -1.54 13.04 5.99
CA LYS A 49 -1.15 13.72 7.22
C LYS A 49 0.19 13.22 7.76
N VAL A 50 0.95 14.16 8.31
CA VAL A 50 2.01 13.86 9.28
C VAL A 50 1.35 13.66 10.65
N GLY A 51 0.52 14.60 11.05
CA GLY A 51 -0.18 14.60 12.34
C GLY A 51 0.61 15.33 13.42
N ASN A 52 -0.11 15.74 14.47
CA ASN A 52 0.49 16.39 15.64
C ASN A 52 1.16 15.36 16.55
N PRO A 53 2.13 15.76 17.38
CA PRO A 53 2.62 14.93 18.48
C PRO A 53 1.46 14.47 19.36
N TYR A 54 1.52 13.22 19.82
CA TYR A 54 0.47 12.61 20.63
C TYR A 54 1.08 11.68 21.68
N GLN A 55 0.31 11.42 22.74
CA GLN A 55 0.75 10.59 23.86
C GLN A 55 -0.12 9.34 23.98
N ILE A 56 0.50 8.19 24.20
CA ILE A 56 -0.18 6.93 24.52
C ILE A 56 0.50 6.32 25.73
N ALA A 57 -0.27 6.05 26.79
CA ALA A 57 0.24 5.46 28.04
C ALA A 57 1.48 6.18 28.60
N GLY A 58 1.49 7.51 28.56
CA GLY A 58 2.62 8.34 29.04
C GLY A 58 3.75 8.53 28.03
N ILE A 59 3.82 7.74 26.95
CA ILE A 59 4.87 7.80 25.94
C ILE A 59 4.47 8.78 24.83
N TRP A 60 5.35 9.74 24.54
CA TRP A 60 5.16 10.71 23.46
C TRP A 60 5.68 10.18 22.12
N TYR A 61 4.86 10.39 21.09
CA TYR A 61 5.18 10.10 19.70
C TYR A 61 5.18 11.39 18.90
N TYR A 62 6.17 11.52 18.03
CA TYR A 62 6.40 12.71 17.22
C TYR A 62 6.36 12.35 15.74
N PRO A 63 5.16 12.29 15.12
CA PRO A 63 5.08 12.12 13.70
C PRO A 63 5.83 13.23 12.97
N ARG A 64 6.61 12.84 11.97
CA ARG A 64 7.45 13.75 11.17
C ARG A 64 7.66 13.17 9.79
N GLU A 65 7.88 14.04 8.83
CA GLU A 65 8.43 13.64 7.53
C GLU A 65 9.83 13.06 7.75
N ASP A 66 10.07 11.89 7.16
CA ASP A 66 11.37 11.24 7.14
C ASP A 66 11.50 10.44 5.84
N ASP A 67 11.99 11.11 4.80
CA ASP A 67 12.18 10.55 3.46
C ASP A 67 13.33 9.55 3.38
N LYS A 68 14.14 9.45 4.44
CA LYS A 68 15.28 8.54 4.56
C LYS A 68 15.08 7.53 5.69
N TYR A 69 13.84 7.35 6.16
CA TYR A 69 13.55 6.45 7.25
C TYR A 69 14.07 5.05 6.94
N ASP A 70 14.94 4.57 7.82
CA ASP A 70 15.53 3.24 7.75
C ASP A 70 15.82 2.78 9.17
N SER A 71 14.97 1.90 9.69
CA SER A 71 15.03 1.47 11.08
C SER A 71 14.80 -0.03 11.18
N THR A 72 15.39 -0.63 12.22
CA THR A 72 15.20 -2.04 12.55
C THR A 72 14.48 -2.14 13.88
N GLY A 73 13.49 -3.01 13.96
CA GLY A 73 12.80 -3.30 15.20
C GLY A 73 11.91 -4.52 15.07
N ILE A 74 10.92 -4.64 15.96
CA ILE A 74 10.04 -5.80 15.99
C ILE A 74 8.72 -5.47 15.29
N ALA A 75 8.36 -6.27 14.29
CA ALA A 75 7.04 -6.27 13.70
C ALA A 75 6.07 -7.11 14.53
N SER A 76 4.81 -6.69 14.57
CA SER A 76 3.65 -7.51 14.92
C SER A 76 2.61 -7.43 13.81
N TRP A 77 1.45 -8.05 14.00
CA TRP A 77 0.33 -7.91 13.09
C TRP A 77 -0.98 -7.75 13.86
N TYR A 78 -1.93 -7.00 13.29
CA TYR A 78 -3.21 -6.71 13.93
C TYR A 78 -4.37 -7.46 13.25
N GLY A 79 -5.30 -7.88 14.10
CA GLY A 79 -6.26 -8.94 13.81
C GLY A 79 -7.60 -8.51 13.21
N PRO A 80 -8.49 -9.50 12.96
CA PRO A 80 -9.77 -9.30 12.27
C PRO A 80 -10.72 -8.32 12.96
N GLN A 81 -10.54 -8.03 14.25
CA GLN A 81 -11.37 -7.09 15.01
C GLN A 81 -11.32 -5.64 14.50
N PHE A 82 -10.32 -5.30 13.68
CA PHE A 82 -10.18 -3.99 13.07
C PHE A 82 -10.74 -3.93 11.65
N HIS A 83 -10.98 -5.08 11.01
CA HIS A 83 -11.40 -5.14 9.61
C HIS A 83 -12.67 -4.32 9.38
N GLY A 84 -12.67 -3.47 8.36
CA GLY A 84 -13.79 -2.58 8.03
C GLY A 84 -13.86 -1.30 8.86
N LYS A 85 -12.98 -1.08 9.84
CA LYS A 85 -12.91 0.16 10.61
C LYS A 85 -12.05 1.20 9.91
N GLN A 86 -12.26 2.46 10.28
CA GLN A 86 -11.40 3.56 9.84
C GLN A 86 -10.03 3.48 10.51
N THR A 87 -8.99 3.63 9.69
CA THR A 87 -7.60 3.87 10.10
C THR A 87 -7.42 5.33 10.49
N ALA A 88 -6.26 5.66 11.05
CA ALA A 88 -5.95 7.02 11.47
C ALA A 88 -6.07 8.04 10.33
N ASN A 89 -5.77 7.72 9.07
CA ASN A 89 -5.90 8.66 7.95
C ASN A 89 -7.27 8.63 7.25
N GLY A 90 -8.24 7.91 7.80
CA GLY A 90 -9.61 7.83 7.29
C GLY A 90 -9.85 6.74 6.24
N GLU A 91 -8.82 5.99 5.82
CA GLU A 91 -9.01 4.81 4.96
C GLU A 91 -9.71 3.69 5.73
N ILE A 92 -10.41 2.82 5.02
CA ILE A 92 -10.99 1.61 5.62
C ILE A 92 -9.92 0.51 5.67
N PHE A 93 -9.70 -0.06 6.85
CA PHE A 93 -8.75 -1.14 7.03
C PHE A 93 -9.27 -2.45 6.43
N ASP A 94 -8.52 -3.00 5.48
CA ASP A 94 -8.69 -4.34 4.95
C ASP A 94 -7.55 -5.25 5.45
N GLN A 95 -7.88 -6.29 6.23
CA GLN A 95 -6.87 -7.23 6.73
C GLN A 95 -6.20 -8.04 5.61
N ASN A 96 -6.84 -8.11 4.44
CA ASN A 96 -6.34 -8.82 3.26
C ASN A 96 -5.52 -7.92 2.33
N ALA A 97 -5.43 -6.61 2.62
CA ALA A 97 -4.63 -5.65 1.86
C ALA A 97 -3.17 -5.62 2.33
N MET A 98 -2.27 -5.11 1.49
CA MET A 98 -0.85 -4.93 1.83
C MET A 98 -0.63 -3.62 2.59
N THR A 99 -1.16 -3.52 3.81
CA THR A 99 -1.10 -2.31 4.64
C THR A 99 -0.37 -2.53 5.97
N ALA A 100 0.00 -1.43 6.63
CA ALA A 100 0.62 -1.43 7.95
C ALA A 100 0.29 -0.17 8.77
N ALA A 101 0.49 -0.25 10.07
CA ALA A 101 0.47 0.86 11.01
C ALA A 101 1.91 1.21 11.43
N HIS A 102 2.21 2.52 11.50
CA HIS A 102 3.50 3.01 12.00
C HIS A 102 3.30 4.20 12.96
N PRO A 103 4.10 4.32 14.04
CA PRO A 103 3.91 5.36 15.04
C PRO A 103 4.14 6.77 14.50
N THR A 104 5.21 6.99 13.73
CA THR A 104 5.67 8.36 13.38
C THR A 104 5.73 8.69 11.89
N LEU A 105 5.86 7.73 10.98
CA LEU A 105 5.87 7.99 9.54
C LEU A 105 4.63 8.77 9.08
N PRO A 106 4.77 9.65 8.08
CA PRO A 106 3.63 10.31 7.46
C PRO A 106 2.75 9.26 6.77
N MET A 107 1.47 9.57 6.60
CA MET A 107 0.50 8.65 6.02
C MET A 107 -0.40 9.36 5.01
N PRO A 108 -0.76 8.70 3.89
CA PRO A 108 -0.32 7.37 3.54
C PRO A 108 1.07 7.38 2.88
N THR A 109 1.87 6.36 3.18
CA THR A 109 3.26 6.20 2.72
C THR A 109 3.50 4.77 2.26
N ILE A 110 4.48 4.56 1.40
CA ILE A 110 4.96 3.25 0.98
C ILE A 110 6.24 2.92 1.72
N ALA A 111 6.28 1.75 2.34
CA ALA A 111 7.45 1.24 3.03
C ALA A 111 7.83 -0.16 2.52
N ARG A 112 9.13 -0.43 2.42
CA ARG A 112 9.66 -1.80 2.33
C ARG A 112 9.84 -2.33 3.73
N VAL A 113 9.34 -3.54 3.97
CA VAL A 113 9.55 -4.26 5.22
C VAL A 113 10.25 -5.56 4.90
N THR A 114 11.44 -5.74 5.46
CA THR A 114 12.26 -6.95 5.28
C THR A 114 12.32 -7.71 6.57
N ASN A 115 11.92 -8.98 6.57
CA ASN A 115 12.07 -9.87 7.71
C ASN A 115 13.50 -10.38 7.75
N LEU A 116 14.23 -9.98 8.79
CA LEU A 116 15.65 -10.26 8.95
C LEU A 116 15.91 -11.71 9.37
N GLU A 117 14.88 -12.45 9.78
CA GLU A 117 14.99 -13.85 10.18
C GLU A 117 14.95 -14.81 8.99
N ASN A 118 14.26 -14.43 7.90
CA ASN A 118 14.07 -15.29 6.73
C ASN A 118 14.47 -14.65 5.38
N GLY A 119 14.79 -13.35 5.37
CA GLY A 119 15.21 -12.60 4.19
C GLY A 119 14.05 -12.15 3.27
N ARG A 120 12.80 -12.48 3.59
CA ARG A 120 11.64 -12.08 2.77
C ARG A 120 11.40 -10.58 2.92
N SER A 121 10.94 -9.95 1.84
CA SER A 121 10.56 -8.54 1.84
C SER A 121 9.17 -8.35 1.24
N VAL A 122 8.43 -7.39 1.78
CA VAL A 122 7.16 -6.93 1.24
C VAL A 122 7.16 -5.42 1.14
N ILE A 123 6.34 -4.88 0.24
CA ILE A 123 6.04 -3.46 0.18
C ILE A 123 4.63 -3.27 0.73
N VAL A 124 4.48 -2.30 1.62
CA VAL A 124 3.20 -2.01 2.27
C VAL A 124 2.87 -0.52 2.21
N ARG A 125 1.56 -0.24 2.20
CA ARG A 125 1.00 1.08 2.46
C ARG A 125 0.84 1.29 3.96
N VAL A 126 1.57 2.24 4.51
CA VAL A 126 1.39 2.73 5.87
C VAL A 126 0.23 3.71 5.88
N ASN A 127 -0.92 3.31 6.44
CA ASN A 127 -2.13 4.16 6.51
C ASN A 127 -2.69 4.32 7.94
N ASP A 128 -2.10 3.64 8.93
CA ASP A 128 -2.58 3.68 10.31
C ASP A 128 -1.48 4.02 11.34
N ARG A 129 -1.91 4.36 12.57
CA ARG A 129 -1.05 4.69 13.72
C ARG A 129 -0.91 3.50 14.66
N GLY A 130 0.22 3.45 15.35
CA GLY A 130 0.64 2.31 16.16
C GLY A 130 1.78 1.56 15.46
N PRO A 131 2.32 0.48 16.04
CA PRO A 131 1.93 -0.12 17.32
C PRO A 131 2.25 0.76 18.52
N PHE A 132 1.53 0.53 19.63
CA PHE A 132 1.79 1.19 20.92
C PHE A 132 2.28 0.23 22.00
N ALA A 133 2.41 -1.06 21.67
CA ALA A 133 3.13 -1.99 22.53
C ALA A 133 4.62 -1.64 22.53
N ALA A 134 5.23 -1.64 23.71
CA ALA A 134 6.63 -1.26 23.86
C ALA A 134 7.56 -2.11 22.99
N GLY A 135 8.53 -1.46 22.34
CA GLY A 135 9.54 -2.12 21.50
C GLY A 135 9.05 -2.59 20.12
N ARG A 136 7.85 -2.17 19.68
CA ARG A 136 7.33 -2.49 18.35
C ARG A 136 7.57 -1.35 17.37
N GLU A 137 8.05 -1.73 16.19
CA GLU A 137 8.40 -0.83 15.10
C GLU A 137 7.21 -0.60 14.16
N ILE A 138 6.51 -1.68 13.83
CA ILE A 138 5.48 -1.68 12.78
C ILE A 138 4.46 -2.79 13.05
N ASP A 139 3.21 -2.51 12.73
CA ASP A 139 2.12 -3.48 12.83
C ASP A 139 1.58 -3.76 11.43
N MET A 140 1.71 -5.01 10.99
CA MET A 140 1.36 -5.43 9.63
C MET A 140 -0.10 -5.87 9.56
N SER A 141 -0.73 -5.74 8.40
CA SER A 141 -1.98 -6.46 8.12
C SER A 141 -1.77 -7.98 8.17
N LYS A 142 -2.86 -8.74 8.29
CA LYS A 142 -2.82 -10.21 8.24
C LYS A 142 -2.14 -10.70 6.95
N ARG A 143 -2.54 -10.19 5.78
CA ARG A 143 -1.95 -10.58 4.50
C ARG A 143 -0.46 -10.24 4.43
N ALA A 144 -0.08 -9.04 4.86
CA ALA A 144 1.33 -8.66 4.81
C ALA A 144 2.19 -9.50 5.78
N ALA A 145 1.66 -9.91 6.93
CA ALA A 145 2.35 -10.81 7.86
C ALA A 145 2.49 -12.25 7.33
N GLU A 146 1.49 -12.73 6.59
CA GLU A 146 1.52 -14.02 5.90
C GLU A 146 2.60 -14.01 4.80
N GLU A 147 2.61 -12.96 3.97
CA GLU A 147 3.58 -12.78 2.88
C GLU A 147 4.99 -12.47 3.37
N LEU A 148 5.14 -11.89 4.55
CA LEU A 148 6.43 -11.67 5.19
C LEU A 148 6.89 -12.89 6.01
N GLY A 149 6.04 -13.90 6.16
CA GLY A 149 6.37 -15.20 6.74
C GLY A 149 6.51 -15.20 8.27
N PHE A 150 5.72 -14.38 8.97
CA PHE A 150 5.74 -14.36 10.44
C PHE A 150 4.36 -14.43 11.10
N MET A 151 3.26 -14.53 10.33
CA MET A 151 1.90 -14.57 10.85
C MET A 151 1.72 -15.59 12.00
N THR A 152 2.15 -16.85 11.82
CA THR A 152 2.03 -17.91 12.83
C THR A 152 2.87 -17.64 14.08
N LYS A 153 4.07 -17.07 13.92
CA LYS A 153 4.96 -16.68 15.02
C LYS A 153 4.43 -15.46 15.78
N GLY A 154 3.58 -14.66 15.13
CA GLY A 154 3.01 -13.42 15.66
C GLY A 154 3.93 -12.21 15.56
N THR A 155 5.25 -12.43 15.51
CA THR A 155 6.26 -11.36 15.55
C THR A 155 7.48 -11.72 14.72
N ALA A 156 8.22 -10.71 14.24
CA ALA A 156 9.51 -10.91 13.60
C ALA A 156 10.41 -9.69 13.77
N LYS A 157 11.73 -9.89 13.78
CA LYS A 157 12.69 -8.80 13.62
C LYS A 157 12.69 -8.32 12.15
N VAL A 158 12.41 -7.05 11.92
CA VAL A 158 12.29 -6.47 10.59
C VAL A 158 13.12 -5.20 10.43
N ARG A 159 13.49 -4.89 9.18
CA ARG A 159 13.94 -3.57 8.74
C ARG A 159 12.81 -2.89 7.97
N VAL A 160 12.48 -1.66 8.34
CA VAL A 160 11.46 -0.81 7.71
C VAL A 160 12.16 0.34 7.00
N GLN A 161 11.88 0.50 5.71
CA GLN A 161 12.49 1.54 4.88
C GLN A 161 11.41 2.34 4.17
N TYR A 162 11.48 3.67 4.25
CA TYR A 162 10.63 4.56 3.46
C TYR A 162 10.97 4.43 1.97
N ILE A 163 9.94 4.34 1.13
CA ILE A 163 10.10 4.37 -0.33
C ILE A 163 9.55 5.67 -0.92
N GLY A 164 8.42 6.16 -0.44
CA GLY A 164 7.75 7.31 -1.03
C GLY A 164 6.35 7.53 -0.49
N ARG A 165 5.72 8.64 -0.89
CA ARG A 165 4.30 8.89 -0.59
C ARG A 165 3.42 7.89 -1.33
N ALA A 166 2.36 7.45 -0.67
CA ALA A 166 1.39 6.57 -1.31
C ALA A 166 0.30 7.40 -2.03
N PRO A 167 -0.18 6.97 -3.20
CA PRO A 167 -1.31 7.60 -3.87
C PRO A 167 -2.57 7.61 -2.99
N LEU A 168 -3.35 8.68 -3.00
CA LEU A 168 -4.57 8.79 -2.17
C LEU A 168 -5.74 7.95 -2.69
N ASP A 169 -5.72 7.58 -3.96
CA ASP A 169 -6.74 6.79 -4.66
C ASP A 169 -6.73 5.28 -4.31
N GLY A 170 -5.81 4.84 -3.45
CA GLY A 170 -5.71 3.44 -3.02
C GLY A 170 -4.62 2.63 -3.69
N GLY A 171 -3.79 3.26 -4.55
CA GLY A 171 -2.58 2.64 -5.07
C GLY A 171 -1.69 2.01 -3.99
N ILE A 172 -1.04 0.90 -4.36
CA ILE A 172 -0.22 0.02 -3.50
C ILE A 172 -0.97 -0.47 -2.23
N GLY A 173 -2.30 -0.62 -2.32
CA GLY A 173 -3.17 -1.23 -1.31
C GLY A 173 -3.61 -2.66 -1.62
N ASP A 174 -3.64 -3.06 -2.89
CA ASP A 174 -4.11 -4.37 -3.37
C ASP A 174 -2.96 -5.33 -3.76
N GLY A 175 -1.70 -4.95 -3.50
CA GLY A 175 -0.52 -5.74 -3.82
C GLY A 175 -0.16 -5.84 -5.31
N ARG A 176 -0.94 -5.24 -6.23
CA ARG A 176 -0.75 -5.41 -7.68
C ARG A 176 0.52 -4.80 -8.26
N ALA A 177 1.10 -3.81 -7.58
CA ALA A 177 2.36 -3.21 -8.03
C ALA A 177 3.61 -3.98 -7.56
N VAL A 178 3.49 -4.98 -6.68
CA VAL A 178 4.64 -5.46 -5.88
C VAL A 178 4.80 -6.98 -5.81
N ALA A 179 3.81 -7.76 -6.24
CA ALA A 179 3.94 -9.23 -6.33
C ALA A 179 4.95 -9.69 -7.39
N GLU A 180 5.24 -8.87 -8.41
CA GLU A 180 6.09 -9.29 -9.53
C GLU A 180 7.59 -9.02 -9.36
N THR A 181 8.07 -8.33 -8.30
CA THR A 181 9.44 -7.77 -8.37
C THR A 181 10.35 -7.97 -7.16
N PHE A 182 9.91 -8.36 -5.96
CA PHE A 182 10.82 -8.29 -4.80
C PHE A 182 10.68 -9.42 -3.77
N ILE A 183 10.92 -10.67 -4.18
CA ILE A 183 11.55 -11.62 -3.27
C ILE A 183 13.04 -11.26 -3.31
N ALA A 184 13.52 -10.49 -2.32
CA ALA A 184 14.95 -10.31 -2.15
C ALA A 184 15.60 -11.71 -2.08
N PRO A 185 16.69 -11.98 -2.83
CA PRO A 185 17.42 -13.22 -2.65
C PRO A 185 17.77 -13.33 -1.17
N LYS A 186 17.50 -14.50 -0.59
CA LYS A 186 17.88 -14.81 0.79
C LYS A 186 19.34 -14.38 0.95
N VAL A 187 19.61 -13.47 1.89
CA VAL A 187 20.98 -13.06 2.19
C VAL A 187 21.70 -14.30 2.72
N GLU A 188 22.47 -14.94 1.85
CA GLU A 188 23.34 -16.04 2.23
C GLU A 188 24.59 -15.44 2.85
N THR A 189 24.77 -15.64 4.15
CA THR A 189 26.03 -15.28 4.81
C THR A 189 27.16 -16.12 4.19
N PRO A 190 28.23 -15.47 3.65
CA PRO A 190 29.38 -16.17 3.11
C PRO A 190 29.91 -17.21 4.11
N PRO A 191 30.32 -18.43 3.68
CA PRO A 191 30.85 -19.48 4.57
C PRO A 191 31.97 -19.00 5.50
N ASP A 192 32.74 -18.04 5.03
CA ASP A 192 33.89 -17.39 5.66
C ASP A 192 33.48 -16.48 6.83
N GLU A 193 32.28 -15.90 6.80
CA GLU A 193 31.68 -15.16 7.92
C GLU A 193 30.97 -16.07 8.94
N ARG A 194 30.77 -17.37 8.63
CA ARG A 194 30.20 -18.35 9.59
C ARG A 194 31.18 -18.74 10.68
N ARG A 195 32.46 -18.39 10.54
CA ARG A 195 33.48 -18.50 11.59
C ARG A 195 33.73 -17.14 12.24
N ALA A 196 32.72 -16.60 12.90
CA ALA A 196 32.98 -15.64 13.95
C ALA A 196 33.50 -16.40 15.18
N THR A 197 34.78 -16.26 15.51
CA THR A 197 35.20 -16.37 16.91
C THR A 197 34.28 -15.45 17.70
N ALA A 198 33.60 -16.00 18.71
CA ALA A 198 32.70 -15.25 19.56
C ALA A 198 33.39 -13.96 20.01
N ALA A 199 32.95 -12.83 19.47
CA ALA A 199 33.31 -11.54 20.03
C ALA A 199 32.88 -11.58 21.51
N PRO A 200 33.69 -11.04 22.44
CA PRO A 200 33.27 -10.98 23.83
C PRO A 200 31.88 -10.34 23.87
N VAL A 201 30.93 -11.05 24.48
CA VAL A 201 29.61 -10.54 24.82
C VAL A 201 29.80 -9.45 25.88
N ALA A 202 30.32 -8.30 25.46
CA ALA A 202 30.07 -7.07 26.18
C ALA A 202 28.56 -6.90 26.17
N SER A 203 27.98 -6.79 27.36
CA SER A 203 26.57 -6.47 27.58
C SER A 203 26.17 -5.37 26.60
N VAL A 204 25.28 -5.69 25.65
CA VAL A 204 24.69 -4.69 24.77
C VAL A 204 23.96 -3.74 25.71
N ALA A 205 24.50 -2.54 25.89
CA ALA A 205 23.76 -1.49 26.58
C ALA A 205 22.42 -1.41 25.87
N ALA A 206 21.33 -1.67 26.61
CA ALA A 206 20.01 -1.38 26.11
C ALA A 206 20.07 0.07 25.62
N VAL A 207 19.89 0.28 24.32
CA VAL A 207 19.57 1.60 23.81
C VAL A 207 18.20 1.90 24.40
N SER A 208 18.24 2.51 25.58
CA SER A 208 17.09 3.14 26.19
C SER A 208 16.55 4.06 25.13
N ALA A 209 15.39 3.71 24.57
CA ALA A 209 14.56 4.67 23.88
C ALA A 209 14.25 5.75 24.92
N SER A 210 15.09 6.78 24.96
CA SER A 210 14.87 7.93 25.82
C SER A 210 13.54 8.50 25.39
N GLN A 211 12.54 8.33 26.26
CA GLN A 211 11.20 8.85 26.09
C GLN A 211 11.35 10.35 25.81
N LEU A 212 11.04 10.75 24.57
CA LEU A 212 11.17 12.12 24.15
C LEU A 212 10.32 12.98 25.09
N ALA A 213 10.92 14.05 25.63
CA ALA A 213 10.24 14.96 26.55
C ALA A 213 8.96 15.50 25.92
N PRO A 214 7.90 15.80 26.70
CA PRO A 214 6.65 16.38 26.20
C PRO A 214 6.88 17.62 25.32
N PRO A 215 6.02 17.87 24.31
CA PRO A 215 6.12 19.09 23.54
C PRO A 215 5.85 20.30 24.45
N ALA A 216 6.50 21.42 24.15
CA ALA A 216 6.35 22.64 24.95
C ALA A 216 4.88 23.03 25.07
N GLY A 217 4.37 23.11 26.30
CA GLY A 217 2.98 23.46 26.60
C GLY A 217 1.99 22.30 26.67
N ALA A 218 2.43 21.03 26.56
CA ALA A 218 1.54 19.89 26.76
C ALA A 218 1.12 19.77 28.23
N VAL A 219 -0.20 19.83 28.47
CA VAL A 219 -0.81 19.42 29.75
C VAL A 219 -0.98 17.91 29.75
N SER A 220 -0.47 17.23 30.78
CA SER A 220 -0.71 15.80 30.98
C SER A 220 -2.22 15.55 31.10
N ALA A 221 -2.75 14.65 30.29
CA ALA A 221 -4.15 14.21 30.37
C ALA A 221 -4.35 13.20 31.49
#